data_AF-A0A2D9J0K2-F1
#
_entry.id   AF-A0A2D9J0K2-F1
#
_cell.length_a   1.000
_cell.length_b   1.000
_cell.length_c   1.000
_cell.angle_alpha   90.00
_cell.angle_beta   90.00
_cell.angle_gamma   90.00
#
_symmetry.space_group_name_H-M   'P 1'
#
loop_
_entity.id
_entity.type
_entity.pdbx_description
1 polymer ?
#
loop_
_entity_poly.entity_id
_entity_poly.type
_entity_poly.pdbx_seq_one_letter_code
_entity_poly.pdbx_strand_id
1 'polypeptide(L)'
;QQGQSAIQTDHLSATLDHASGLIEGEIIEGPHKGWLLSELSMSELESLLERYQTSDEESAELLQAYIDQRTQQANEAEEERSEAQREAAADSSRAEALATLGLTEGATEEEIIAAHRSLIQKLHPDRGGNDFLAAKINQAKDILLND
;
A
#
# COMPACT_ATOMS: atom_id res chain seq x y z
N GLN A 1 -6.97 -31.25 13.37
CA GLN A 1 -8.42 -31.44 13.24
C GLN A 1 -8.98 -30.09 12.83
N GLN A 2 -9.48 -30.05 11.60
CA GLN A 2 -10.29 -29.03 10.91
C GLN A 2 -10.20 -27.59 11.44
N GLY A 3 -9.38 -26.76 10.78
CA GLY A 3 -9.26 -25.32 11.04
C GLY A 3 -10.33 -24.51 10.31
N GLN A 4 -11.56 -25.02 10.22
CA GLN A 4 -12.69 -24.33 9.60
C GLN A 4 -13.87 -24.38 10.56
N SER A 5 -14.51 -23.24 10.82
CA SER A 5 -15.72 -23.13 11.62
C SER A 5 -16.87 -22.73 10.71
N ALA A 6 -17.83 -23.62 10.53
CA ALA A 6 -19.09 -23.30 9.85
C ALA A 6 -20.06 -22.64 10.83
N ILE A 7 -20.62 -21.52 10.41
CA ILE A 7 -21.61 -20.73 11.14
C ILE A 7 -22.83 -20.62 10.23
N GLN A 8 -24.00 -21.00 10.73
CA GLN A 8 -25.24 -20.94 9.98
C GLN A 8 -26.25 -20.16 10.80
N THR A 9 -26.79 -19.10 10.20
CA THR A 9 -27.84 -18.25 10.77
C THR A 9 -29.15 -18.47 10.01
N ASP A 10 -30.19 -17.71 10.32
CA ASP A 10 -31.47 -17.78 9.62
C ASP A 10 -31.39 -17.29 8.16
N HIS A 11 -30.47 -16.36 7.86
CA HIS A 11 -30.38 -15.75 6.52
C HIS A 11 -29.08 -16.02 5.76
N LEU A 12 -28.00 -16.41 6.44
CA LEU A 12 -26.72 -16.73 5.78
C LEU A 12 -26.06 -18.00 6.33
N SER A 13 -25.21 -18.59 5.50
CA SER A 13 -24.27 -19.61 5.95
C SER A 13 -22.86 -19.11 5.64
N ALA A 14 -21.99 -19.11 6.62
CA ALA A 14 -20.60 -18.71 6.49
C ALA A 14 -19.68 -19.82 7.00
N THR A 15 -18.49 -19.93 6.43
CA THR A 15 -17.41 -20.77 6.92
C THR A 15 -16.19 -19.89 7.10
N LEU A 16 -15.72 -19.80 8.35
CA LEU A 16 -14.49 -19.12 8.70
C LEU A 16 -13.35 -20.13 8.69
N ASP A 17 -12.39 -19.95 7.78
CA ASP A 17 -11.15 -20.70 7.76
C ASP A 17 -10.12 -20.01 8.68
N HIS A 18 -9.74 -20.67 9.78
CA HIS A 18 -8.79 -20.15 10.76
C HIS A 18 -7.34 -20.20 10.29
N ALA A 19 -7.04 -20.92 9.20
CA ALA A 19 -5.70 -21.01 8.66
C ALA A 19 -5.39 -19.84 7.70
N SER A 20 -6.38 -19.42 6.92
CA SER A 20 -6.29 -18.30 5.98
C SER A 20 -6.94 -17.02 6.50
N GLY A 21 -7.77 -17.12 7.54
CA GLY A 21 -8.60 -16.02 8.03
C GLY A 21 -9.77 -15.67 7.10
N LEU A 22 -9.97 -16.40 5.99
CA LEU A 22 -11.01 -16.09 5.01
C LEU A 22 -12.39 -16.50 5.53
N ILE A 23 -13.31 -15.54 5.48
CA ILE A 23 -14.74 -15.80 5.69
C ILE A 23 -15.36 -16.02 4.31
N GLU A 24 -15.78 -17.25 4.04
CA GLU A 24 -16.60 -17.55 2.87
C GLU A 24 -18.06 -17.59 3.33
N GLY A 25 -18.99 -17.02 2.58
CA GLY A 25 -20.39 -17.10 2.94
C GLY A 25 -21.32 -17.09 1.74
N GLU A 26 -22.51 -17.62 1.95
CA GLU A 26 -23.62 -17.68 1.01
C GLU A 26 -24.91 -17.22 1.66
N ILE A 27 -25.78 -16.60 0.87
CA ILE A 27 -27.10 -16.20 1.30
C ILE A 27 -28.03 -17.40 1.16
N ILE A 28 -28.55 -17.92 2.27
CA ILE A 28 -29.46 -19.08 2.25
C ILE A 28 -30.93 -18.66 2.22
N GLU A 29 -31.23 -17.43 2.65
CA GLU A 29 -32.56 -16.85 2.67
C GLU A 29 -32.54 -15.36 2.30
N GLY A 30 -33.54 -14.91 1.53
CA GLY A 30 -33.67 -13.51 1.09
C GLY A 30 -33.57 -13.34 -0.43
N PRO A 31 -33.45 -12.08 -0.90
CA PRO A 31 -33.53 -11.75 -2.34
C PRO A 31 -32.36 -12.30 -3.17
N HIS A 32 -31.20 -12.51 -2.55
CA HIS A 32 -29.99 -13.01 -3.20
C HIS A 32 -29.70 -14.47 -2.82
N LYS A 33 -30.75 -15.25 -2.52
CA LYS A 33 -30.60 -16.66 -2.12
C LYS A 33 -29.78 -17.45 -3.15
N GLY A 34 -28.76 -18.15 -2.66
CA GLY A 34 -27.81 -18.95 -3.43
C GLY A 34 -26.61 -18.16 -3.98
N TRP A 35 -26.50 -16.87 -3.67
CA TRP A 35 -25.35 -16.05 -4.07
C TRP A 35 -24.29 -16.06 -2.97
N LEU A 36 -23.02 -16.07 -3.41
CA LEU A 36 -21.89 -15.96 -2.50
C LEU A 36 -21.68 -14.49 -2.08
N LEU A 37 -21.23 -14.26 -0.85
CA LEU A 37 -20.85 -12.93 -0.38
C LEU A 37 -19.70 -12.32 -1.22
N SER A 38 -18.88 -13.15 -1.86
CA SER A 38 -17.83 -12.76 -2.78
C SER A 38 -18.33 -12.29 -4.15
N GLU A 39 -19.54 -12.72 -4.55
CA GLU A 39 -20.17 -12.28 -5.79
C GLU A 39 -20.91 -10.94 -5.63
N LEU A 40 -21.17 -10.51 -4.40
CA LEU A 40 -21.87 -9.28 -4.11
C LEU A 40 -20.92 -8.08 -4.08
N SER A 41 -21.39 -6.97 -4.61
CA SER A 41 -20.70 -5.68 -4.55
C SER A 41 -20.71 -5.13 -3.11
N MET A 42 -19.76 -4.26 -2.77
CA MET A 42 -19.73 -3.61 -1.44
C MET A 42 -21.07 -2.96 -1.09
N SER A 43 -21.66 -2.20 -2.02
CA SER A 43 -22.96 -1.56 -1.82
C SER A 43 -24.13 -2.54 -1.62
N GLU A 44 -24.06 -3.73 -2.22
CA GLU A 44 -25.07 -4.78 -2.03
C GLU A 44 -24.94 -5.41 -0.65
N LEU A 45 -23.71 -5.67 -0.20
CA LEU A 45 -23.39 -6.18 1.13
C LEU A 45 -23.85 -5.20 2.22
N GLU A 46 -23.58 -3.90 2.05
CA GLU A 46 -24.04 -2.84 2.96
C GLU A 46 -25.57 -2.77 3.03
N SER A 47 -26.24 -2.81 1.87
CA SER A 47 -27.72 -2.80 1.80
C SER A 47 -28.35 -4.01 2.49
N LEU A 48 -27.70 -5.17 2.41
CA LEU A 48 -28.14 -6.40 3.10
C LEU A 48 -27.89 -6.32 4.60
N LEU A 49 -26.77 -5.75 5.02
CA LEU A 49 -26.42 -5.55 6.43
C LEU A 49 -27.48 -4.71 7.13
N GLU A 50 -27.87 -3.56 6.56
CA GLU A 50 -28.93 -2.71 7.12
C GLU A 50 -30.25 -3.47 7.30
N ARG A 51 -30.57 -4.38 6.36
CA ARG A 51 -31.77 -5.22 6.47
C ARG A 51 -31.63 -6.24 7.58
N TYR A 52 -30.51 -6.97 7.63
CA TYR A 52 -30.30 -8.04 8.61
C TYR A 52 -30.20 -7.48 10.03
N GLN A 53 -29.65 -6.29 10.25
CA GLN A 53 -29.66 -5.63 11.57
C GLN A 53 -31.05 -5.53 12.21
N THR A 54 -32.12 -5.47 11.41
CA THR A 54 -33.50 -5.42 11.91
C THR A 54 -34.21 -6.77 11.98
N SER A 55 -33.70 -7.79 11.26
CA SER A 55 -34.34 -9.11 11.13
C SER A 55 -33.62 -10.20 11.92
N ASP A 56 -32.28 -10.23 11.84
CA ASP A 56 -31.42 -11.18 12.52
C ASP A 56 -30.04 -10.54 12.83
N GLU A 57 -29.75 -10.36 14.11
CA GLU A 57 -28.51 -9.73 14.58
C GLU A 57 -27.29 -10.59 14.26
N GLU A 58 -27.39 -11.92 14.38
CA GLU A 58 -26.27 -12.83 14.10
C GLU A 58 -25.87 -12.80 12.61
N SER A 59 -26.85 -12.73 11.71
CA SER A 59 -26.60 -12.54 10.28
C SER A 59 -25.90 -11.21 9.98
N ALA A 60 -26.28 -10.15 10.70
CA ALA A 60 -25.66 -8.84 10.53
C ALA A 60 -24.20 -8.85 11.00
N GLU A 61 -23.90 -9.48 12.14
CA GLU A 61 -22.53 -9.56 12.66
C GLU A 61 -21.58 -10.29 11.70
N LEU A 62 -21.99 -11.43 11.15
CA LEU A 62 -21.17 -12.18 10.20
C LEU A 62 -20.95 -11.42 8.89
N LEU A 63 -21.99 -10.78 8.37
CA LEU A 63 -21.90 -9.98 7.16
C LEU A 63 -21.00 -8.75 7.37
N GLN A 64 -21.10 -8.11 8.54
CA GLN A 64 -20.24 -6.99 8.92
C GLN A 64 -18.78 -7.41 9.01
N ALA A 65 -18.48 -8.56 9.64
CA ALA A 65 -17.13 -9.10 9.73
C ALA A 65 -16.53 -9.38 8.34
N TYR A 66 -17.33 -9.92 7.42
CA TYR A 66 -16.92 -10.15 6.04
C TYR A 66 -16.59 -8.84 5.29
N ILE A 67 -17.45 -7.81 5.43
CA ILE A 67 -17.23 -6.49 4.80
C ILE A 67 -15.96 -5.84 5.34
N ASP A 68 -15.74 -5.90 6.66
CA ASP A 68 -14.58 -5.32 7.32
C ASP A 68 -13.29 -5.99 6.85
N GLN A 69 -13.27 -7.33 6.81
CA GLN A 69 -12.14 -8.10 6.27
C GLN A 69 -11.82 -7.73 4.81
N ARG A 70 -12.83 -7.62 3.96
CA ARG A 70 -12.65 -7.26 2.54
C ARG A 70 -12.10 -5.84 2.38
N THR A 71 -12.51 -4.93 3.26
CA THR A 71 -12.03 -3.54 3.27
C THR A 71 -10.58 -3.47 3.74
N GLN A 72 -10.21 -4.21 4.79
CA GLN A 72 -8.83 -4.31 5.27
C GLN A 72 -7.91 -4.82 4.16
N GLN A 73 -8.26 -5.93 3.50
CA GLN A 73 -7.45 -6.48 2.40
C GLN A 73 -7.24 -5.49 1.25
N ALA A 74 -8.25 -4.68 0.93
CA ALA A 74 -8.13 -3.64 -0.10
C ALA A 74 -7.14 -2.55 0.33
N ASN A 75 -7.21 -2.10 1.59
CA ASN A 75 -6.32 -1.09 2.14
C ASN A 75 -4.87 -1.60 2.26
N GLU A 76 -4.68 -2.83 2.75
CA GLU A 76 -3.37 -3.47 2.87
C GLU A 76 -2.67 -3.55 1.50
N ALA A 77 -3.41 -3.98 0.47
CA ALA A 77 -2.89 -4.03 -0.90
C ALA A 77 -2.53 -2.64 -1.46
N GLU A 78 -3.26 -1.59 -1.07
CA GLU A 78 -2.94 -0.22 -1.45
C GLU A 78 -1.73 0.34 -0.69
N GLU A 79 -1.56 0.00 0.59
CA GLU A 79 -0.39 0.38 1.38
C GLU A 79 0.88 -0.30 0.88
N GLU A 80 0.86 -1.61 0.64
CA GLU A 80 2.00 -2.36 0.09
C GLU A 80 2.41 -1.81 -1.28
N ARG A 81 1.43 -1.47 -2.13
CA ARG A 81 1.70 -0.90 -3.45
C ARG A 81 2.24 0.53 -3.38
N SER A 82 1.75 1.31 -2.42
CA SER A 82 2.21 2.68 -2.17
C SER A 82 3.59 2.72 -1.52
N GLU A 83 3.95 1.73 -0.70
CA GLU A 83 5.28 1.56 -0.13
C GLU A 83 6.29 1.16 -1.22
N ALA A 84 5.98 0.11 -1.99
CA ALA A 84 6.83 -0.31 -3.11
C ALA A 84 7.04 0.81 -4.14
N GLN A 85 6.01 1.63 -4.39
CA GLN A 85 6.13 2.78 -5.31
C GLN A 85 6.93 3.94 -4.70
N ARG A 86 6.87 4.15 -3.39
CA ARG A 86 7.71 5.13 -2.69
C ARG A 86 9.17 4.70 -2.65
N GLU A 87 9.45 3.44 -2.37
CA GLU A 87 10.80 2.87 -2.40
C GLU A 87 11.43 2.96 -3.79
N ALA A 88 10.69 2.59 -4.85
CA ALA A 88 11.18 2.70 -6.21
C ALA A 88 11.46 4.16 -6.64
N ALA A 89 10.66 5.11 -6.16
CA ALA A 89 10.86 6.54 -6.41
C ALA A 89 12.06 7.10 -5.63
N ALA A 90 12.26 6.66 -4.38
CA ALA A 90 13.41 7.04 -3.57
C ALA A 90 14.71 6.50 -4.16
N ASP A 91 14.73 5.22 -4.58
CA ASP A 91 15.87 4.59 -5.23
C ASP A 91 16.24 5.29 -6.55
N SER A 92 15.23 5.61 -7.38
CA SER A 92 15.43 6.39 -8.61
C SER A 92 16.00 7.80 -8.34
N SER A 93 15.54 8.45 -7.27
CA SER A 93 16.02 9.78 -6.88
C SER A 93 17.46 9.73 -6.36
N ARG A 94 17.81 8.68 -5.62
CA ARG A 94 19.18 8.41 -5.15
C ARG A 94 20.12 8.15 -6.33
N ALA A 95 19.71 7.34 -7.29
CA ALA A 95 20.47 7.06 -8.50
C ALA A 95 20.72 8.32 -9.35
N GLU A 96 19.70 9.17 -9.53
CA GLU A 96 19.86 10.45 -10.24
C GLU A 96 20.82 11.40 -9.50
N ALA A 97 20.75 11.44 -8.17
CA ALA A 97 21.64 12.25 -7.36
C ALA A 97 23.11 11.79 -7.47
N LEU A 98 23.36 10.47 -7.42
CA LEU A 98 24.70 9.90 -7.64
C LEU A 98 25.24 10.25 -9.03
N ALA A 99 24.43 10.09 -10.08
CA ALA A 99 24.80 10.44 -11.45
C ALA A 99 25.13 11.93 -11.59
N THR A 100 24.40 12.81 -10.90
CA THR A 100 24.66 14.25 -10.87
C THR A 100 26.02 14.59 -10.25
N LEU A 101 26.44 13.84 -9.22
CA LEU A 101 27.77 13.97 -8.62
C LEU A 101 28.88 13.21 -9.38
N GLY A 102 28.49 12.42 -10.40
CA GLY A 102 29.41 11.56 -11.14
C GLY A 102 29.89 10.34 -10.35
N LEU A 103 29.08 9.90 -9.38
CA LEU A 103 29.34 8.76 -8.52
C LEU A 103 28.50 7.55 -8.94
N THR A 104 28.91 6.37 -8.51
CA THR A 104 28.17 5.11 -8.72
C THR A 104 27.44 4.70 -7.46
N GLU A 105 26.50 3.77 -7.60
CA GLU A 105 25.84 3.13 -6.46
C GLU A 105 26.89 2.53 -5.49
N GLY A 106 26.66 2.72 -4.19
CA GLY A 106 27.59 2.32 -3.13
C GLY A 106 28.67 3.34 -2.76
N ALA A 107 28.66 4.54 -3.33
CA ALA A 107 29.56 5.62 -2.92
C ALA A 107 29.39 5.97 -1.44
N THR A 108 30.52 6.13 -0.74
CA THR A 108 30.55 6.50 0.68
C THR A 108 30.21 7.97 0.89
N GLU A 109 29.77 8.34 2.10
CA GLU A 109 29.51 9.74 2.48
C GLU A 109 30.73 10.65 2.18
N GLU A 110 31.94 10.16 2.46
CA GLU A 110 33.18 10.89 2.18
C GLU A 110 33.36 11.17 0.68
N GLU A 111 33.05 10.20 -0.19
CA GLU A 111 33.10 10.36 -1.64
C GLU A 111 32.05 11.34 -2.16
N ILE A 112 30.83 11.32 -1.59
CA ILE A 112 29.74 12.25 -1.90
C ILE A 112 30.19 13.69 -1.61
N ILE A 113 30.75 13.94 -0.42
CA ILE A 113 31.23 15.27 -0.02
C ILE A 113 32.41 15.72 -0.90
N ALA A 114 33.35 14.82 -1.20
CA ALA A 114 34.50 15.13 -2.05
C ALA A 114 34.09 15.49 -3.48
N ALA A 115 33.17 14.73 -4.08
CA ALA A 115 32.63 14.98 -5.42
C ALA A 115 31.88 16.31 -5.49
N HIS A 116 31.00 16.58 -4.52
CA HIS A 116 30.28 17.84 -4.38
C HIS A 116 31.24 19.04 -4.35
N ARG A 117 32.24 18.99 -3.48
CA ARG A 117 33.22 20.08 -3.32
C ARG A 117 34.04 20.30 -4.58
N SER A 118 34.41 19.23 -5.29
CA SER A 118 35.14 19.29 -6.56
C SER A 118 34.30 19.95 -7.67
N LEU A 119 33.02 19.59 -7.76
CA LEU A 119 32.11 20.12 -8.78
C LEU A 119 31.75 21.59 -8.54
N ILE A 120 31.48 21.99 -7.29
CA ILE A 120 31.20 23.40 -6.95
C ILE A 120 32.40 24.31 -7.25
N GLN A 121 33.62 23.85 -6.97
CA GLN A 121 34.84 24.61 -7.31
C GLN A 121 35.02 24.79 -8.83
N LYS A 122 34.60 23.81 -9.65
CA LYS A 122 34.67 23.88 -11.11
C LYS A 122 33.59 24.78 -11.71
N LEU A 123 32.43 24.88 -11.06
CA LEU A 123 31.28 25.67 -11.51
C LEU A 123 31.27 27.11 -10.97
N HIS A 124 32.37 27.59 -10.40
CA HIS A 124 32.41 28.92 -9.77
C HIS A 124 32.03 30.03 -10.78
N PRO A 125 31.11 30.94 -10.42
CA PRO A 125 30.59 31.99 -11.32
C PRO A 125 31.69 32.94 -11.83
N ASP A 126 32.76 33.16 -11.05
CA ASP A 126 33.98 33.87 -11.48
C ASP A 126 34.67 33.30 -12.73
N ARG A 127 34.34 32.07 -13.13
CA ARG A 127 34.85 31.41 -14.33
C ARG A 127 33.77 31.07 -15.37
N GLY A 128 32.59 31.69 -15.28
CA GLY A 128 31.48 31.47 -16.21
C GLY A 128 30.53 30.34 -15.80
N GLY A 129 30.35 30.15 -14.50
CA GLY A 129 29.50 29.11 -13.91
C GLY A 129 27.99 29.31 -14.13
N ASN A 130 27.27 28.19 -14.28
CA ASN A 130 25.81 28.16 -14.42
C ASN A 130 25.17 27.89 -13.04
N ASP A 131 24.48 28.88 -12.48
CA ASP A 131 23.79 28.78 -11.17
C ASP A 131 22.85 27.58 -11.07
N PHE A 132 22.22 27.21 -12.19
CA PHE A 132 21.32 26.05 -12.26
C PHE A 132 22.05 24.73 -11.95
N LEU A 133 23.28 24.56 -12.44
CA LEU A 133 24.07 23.34 -12.20
C LEU A 133 24.54 23.27 -10.75
N ALA A 134 24.94 24.41 -10.16
CA ALA A 134 25.32 24.47 -8.76
C ALA A 134 24.13 24.11 -7.84
N ALA A 135 22.94 24.61 -8.16
CA ALA A 135 21.71 24.23 -7.46
C ALA A 135 21.44 22.72 -7.56
N LYS A 136 21.55 22.13 -8.77
CA LYS A 136 21.34 20.69 -8.97
C LYS A 136 22.33 19.83 -8.18
N ILE A 137 23.60 20.23 -8.09
CA ILE A 137 24.64 19.53 -7.31
C ILE A 137 24.39 19.62 -5.80
N ASN A 138 23.95 20.78 -5.31
CA ASN A 138 23.57 20.93 -3.90
C ASN A 138 22.39 20.01 -3.56
N GLN A 139 21.38 19.99 -4.42
CA GLN A 139 20.19 19.17 -4.24
C GLN A 139 20.52 17.66 -4.26
N ALA A 140 21.40 17.23 -5.16
CA ALA A 140 21.90 15.85 -5.20
C ALA A 140 22.63 15.44 -3.91
N LYS A 141 23.50 16.29 -3.38
CA LYS A 141 24.17 16.03 -2.10
C LYS A 141 23.17 15.92 -0.94
N ASP A 142 22.17 16.80 -0.90
CA ASP A 142 21.12 16.74 0.13
C ASP A 142 20.28 15.45 0.04
N ILE A 143 19.90 15.01 -1.16
CA ILE A 143 19.18 13.73 -1.36
C ILE A 143 19.99 12.53 -0.87
N LEU A 144 21.32 12.55 -1.02
CA LEU A 144 22.19 11.43 -0.64
C LEU A 144 22.60 11.41 0.84
N LEU A 145 22.41 12.52 1.56
CA LEU A 145 22.82 12.68 2.96
C LEU A 145 21.63 12.85 3.94
N ASN A 146 20.40 13.05 3.44
CA ASN A 146 19.17 13.12 4.25
C ASN A 146 18.33 11.83 4.20
N ASP A 147 18.90 10.71 3.76
CA ASP A 147 18.28 9.38 3.72
C ASP A 147 18.87 8.46 4.80
#